data_AF-A0A225NCE9-F1
#
_entry.id   AF-A0A225NCE9-F1
#
_cell.length_a   1.000
_cell.length_b   1.000
_cell.length_c   1.000
_cell.angle_alpha   90.00
_cell.angle_beta   90.00
_cell.angle_gamma   90.00
#
_symmetry.space_group_name_H-M   'P 1'
#
loop_
_entity.id
_entity.type
_entity.pdbx_description
1 polymer ?
#
loop_
_entity_poly.entity_id
_entity_poly.type
_entity_poly.pdbx_seq_one_letter_code
_entity_poly.pdbx_strand_id
1 'polypeptide(L)'
;MTFKLSPILVALAIASPALAQQEVLRGPGGSDIYQVDANVIEVVSNMNEPRGWWCGAVHYARHHSTPWSDHIVVVSAPADTSFAESGQGVKFTLNASAAGVSEGAQSDALEPGNWQTVTEANRGCINIDNPRDN
;
A
#
# COMPACT_ATOMS: atom_id res chain seq x y z
N MET A 1 39.22 44.86 33.24
CA MET A 1 38.00 44.64 32.45
C MET A 1 38.36 43.67 31.34
N THR A 2 37.92 42.42 31.43
CA THR A 2 38.32 41.35 30.49
C THR A 2 37.06 40.74 29.89
N PHE A 3 36.79 41.04 28.62
CA PHE A 3 35.69 40.45 27.86
C PHE A 3 36.10 39.04 27.42
N LYS A 4 35.44 38.01 27.97
CA LYS A 4 35.52 36.64 27.45
C LYS A 4 34.43 36.47 26.39
N LEU A 5 34.84 36.40 25.12
CA LEU A 5 34.00 35.98 24.00
C LEU A 5 33.94 34.44 24.01
N SER A 6 32.78 33.87 24.34
CA SER A 6 32.48 32.45 24.13
C SER A 6 31.93 32.24 22.71
N PRO A 7 32.47 31.30 21.91
CA PRO A 7 31.86 30.93 20.63
C PRO A 7 30.65 30.03 20.88
N ILE A 8 29.48 30.46 20.40
CA ILE A 8 28.27 29.64 20.29
C ILE A 8 28.49 28.68 19.11
N LEU A 9 28.74 27.41 19.40
CA LEU A 9 28.67 26.32 18.41
C LEU A 9 27.19 25.99 18.17
N VAL A 10 26.65 26.49 17.05
CA VAL A 10 25.36 26.03 16.52
C VAL A 10 25.64 24.77 15.70
N ALA A 11 25.45 23.59 16.31
CA ALA A 11 25.39 22.34 15.57
C ALA A 11 24.02 22.25 14.87
N LEU A 12 23.94 22.66 13.61
CA LEU A 12 22.80 22.29 12.76
C LEU A 12 22.87 20.79 12.51
N ALA A 13 22.09 20.02 13.27
CA ALA A 13 21.72 18.67 12.89
C ALA A 13 20.87 18.76 11.61
N ILE A 14 21.52 18.64 10.47
CA ILE A 14 20.87 18.27 9.21
C ILE A 14 20.25 16.88 9.43
N ALA A 15 19.00 16.85 9.87
CA ALA A 15 18.15 15.69 9.73
C ALA A 15 18.03 15.44 8.24
N SER A 16 18.86 14.55 7.71
CA SER A 16 18.67 14.01 6.37
C SER A 16 17.24 13.48 6.31
N PRO A 17 16.42 13.89 5.32
CA PRO A 17 15.23 13.11 5.05
C PRO A 17 15.78 11.74 4.66
N ALA A 18 15.68 10.79 5.57
CA ALA A 18 15.75 9.40 5.19
C ALA A 18 14.70 9.29 4.10
N LEU A 19 15.15 9.16 2.85
CA LEU A 19 14.34 8.51 1.83
C LEU A 19 13.94 7.21 2.50
N ALA A 20 12.71 7.21 3.03
CA ALA A 20 12.09 6.04 3.59
C ALA A 20 12.27 4.98 2.50
N GLN A 21 13.12 4.01 2.78
CA GLN A 21 13.37 2.92 1.86
C GLN A 21 12.01 2.28 1.68
N GLN A 22 11.42 2.51 0.51
CA GLN A 22 10.05 2.14 0.22
C GLN A 22 10.04 0.63 0.18
N GLU A 23 9.61 0.01 1.28
CA GLU A 23 9.61 -1.43 1.42
C GLU A 23 8.71 -1.99 0.33
N VAL A 24 9.32 -2.76 -0.57
CA VAL A 24 8.59 -3.49 -1.61
C VAL A 24 8.27 -4.86 -1.05
N LEU A 25 7.02 -5.05 -0.65
CA LEU A 25 6.52 -6.36 -0.25
C LEU A 25 6.07 -7.11 -1.51
N ARG A 26 6.63 -8.29 -1.75
CA ARG A 26 6.21 -9.14 -2.87
C ARG A 26 4.99 -9.94 -2.49
N GLY A 27 3.89 -9.71 -3.19
CA GLY A 27 2.62 -10.38 -3.00
C GLY A 27 2.39 -11.56 -3.97
N PRO A 28 1.24 -12.23 -3.82
CA PRO A 28 0.81 -13.31 -4.72
C PRO A 28 0.73 -12.87 -6.18
N GLY A 29 0.96 -13.79 -7.10
CA GLY A 29 0.85 -13.58 -8.55
C GLY A 29 1.95 -12.73 -9.14
N GLY A 30 3.07 -12.58 -8.41
CA GLY A 30 4.13 -11.64 -8.77
C GLY A 30 3.66 -10.20 -8.71
N SER A 31 2.81 -9.85 -7.73
CA SER A 31 2.47 -8.47 -7.43
C SER A 31 3.55 -7.83 -6.59
N ASP A 32 3.82 -6.55 -6.83
CA ASP A 32 4.68 -5.74 -5.99
C ASP A 32 3.82 -4.73 -5.23
N ILE A 33 4.06 -4.61 -3.94
CA ILE A 33 3.29 -3.78 -3.04
C ILE A 33 4.22 -2.70 -2.49
N TYR A 34 3.88 -1.45 -2.81
CA TYR A 34 4.65 -0.28 -2.43
C TYR A 34 3.88 0.49 -1.37
N GLN A 35 4.56 0.88 -0.29
CA GLN A 35 3.99 1.85 0.63
C GLN A 35 4.11 3.26 0.03
N VAL A 36 2.99 3.90 -0.32
CA VAL A 36 2.97 5.25 -0.90
C VAL A 36 3.10 6.30 0.21
N ASP A 37 2.40 6.08 1.31
CA ASP A 37 2.50 6.87 2.54
C ASP A 37 2.10 6.03 3.78
N ALA A 38 1.91 6.68 4.93
CA ALA A 38 1.59 5.99 6.19
C ALA A 38 0.27 5.20 6.16
N ASN A 39 -0.69 5.54 5.29
CA ASN A 39 -2.01 4.92 5.24
C ASN A 39 -2.37 4.36 3.85
N VAL A 40 -1.59 4.67 2.82
CA VAL A 40 -1.86 4.25 1.45
C VAL A 40 -0.75 3.34 0.94
N ILE A 41 -1.17 2.21 0.37
CA ILE A 41 -0.31 1.33 -0.42
C ILE A 41 -0.71 1.39 -1.88
N GLU A 42 0.22 1.08 -2.76
CA GLU A 42 -0.02 0.82 -4.18
C GLU A 42 0.34 -0.64 -4.46
N VAL A 43 -0.61 -1.37 -5.00
CA VAL A 43 -0.38 -2.73 -5.48
C VAL A 43 -0.21 -2.64 -6.99
N VAL A 44 0.91 -3.12 -7.50
CA VAL A 44 1.15 -3.29 -8.93
C VAL A 44 1.00 -4.76 -9.23
N SER A 45 0.02 -5.10 -10.06
CA SER A 45 -0.29 -6.48 -10.42
C SER A 45 0.01 -6.71 -11.89
N ASN A 46 0.74 -7.79 -12.18
CA ASN A 46 0.98 -8.26 -13.54
C ASN A 46 -0.21 -9.05 -14.11
N MET A 47 -1.20 -9.34 -13.27
CA MET A 47 -2.46 -9.94 -13.68
C MET A 47 -3.40 -8.83 -14.14
N ASN A 48 -3.79 -8.85 -15.42
CA ASN A 48 -4.78 -7.93 -15.99
C ASN A 48 -6.23 -8.24 -15.50
N GLU A 49 -6.40 -8.55 -14.21
CA GLU A 49 -7.69 -8.81 -13.59
C GLU A 49 -7.76 -8.24 -12.15
N PRO A 50 -8.92 -7.75 -11.69
CA PRO A 50 -9.10 -7.14 -10.37
C PRO A 50 -8.53 -7.94 -9.20
N ARG A 51 -8.55 -9.27 -9.32
CA ARG A 51 -8.14 -10.19 -8.28
C ARG A 51 -6.66 -10.06 -7.90
N GLY A 52 -5.76 -9.81 -8.85
CA GLY A 52 -4.33 -9.68 -8.55
C GLY A 52 -4.05 -8.51 -7.59
N TRP A 53 -4.72 -7.38 -7.81
CA TRP A 53 -4.63 -6.21 -6.94
C TRP A 53 -5.22 -6.46 -5.55
N TRP A 54 -6.41 -7.06 -5.46
CA TRP A 54 -7.04 -7.41 -4.18
C TRP A 54 -6.17 -8.39 -3.37
N CYS A 55 -5.57 -9.38 -4.01
CA CYS A 55 -4.71 -10.35 -3.33
C CYS A 55 -3.39 -9.74 -2.83
N GLY A 56 -2.80 -8.79 -3.57
CA GLY A 56 -1.67 -8.01 -3.07
C GLY A 56 -2.06 -7.16 -1.85
N ALA A 57 -3.23 -6.50 -1.90
CA ALA A 57 -3.71 -5.68 -0.78
C ALA A 57 -3.97 -6.53 0.49
N VAL A 58 -4.54 -7.71 0.33
CA VAL A 58 -4.71 -8.69 1.42
C VAL A 58 -3.38 -9.18 1.96
N HIS A 59 -2.41 -9.44 1.09
CA HIS A 59 -1.08 -9.87 1.52
C HIS A 59 -0.46 -8.82 2.44
N TYR A 60 -0.56 -7.53 2.08
CA TYR A 60 -0.14 -6.43 2.94
C TYR A 60 -0.93 -6.38 4.26
N ALA A 61 -2.26 -6.50 4.20
CA ALA A 61 -3.11 -6.49 5.40
C ALA A 61 -2.71 -7.60 6.39
N ARG A 62 -2.45 -8.80 5.86
CA ARG A 62 -2.00 -9.96 6.65
C ARG A 62 -0.60 -9.78 7.21
N HIS A 63 0.31 -9.21 6.44
CA HIS A 63 1.65 -8.87 6.91
C HIS A 63 1.59 -7.95 8.14
N HIS A 64 0.63 -7.01 8.15
CA HIS A 64 0.38 -6.08 9.25
C HIS A 64 -0.59 -6.60 10.32
N SER A 65 -0.91 -7.91 10.32
CA SER A 65 -1.82 -8.53 11.30
C SER A 65 -3.20 -7.85 11.39
N THR A 66 -3.68 -7.32 10.27
CA THR A 66 -5.00 -6.68 10.19
C THR A 66 -6.10 -7.71 10.43
N PRO A 67 -7.10 -7.43 11.30
CA PRO A 67 -8.23 -8.33 11.52
C PRO A 67 -8.95 -8.74 10.23
N TRP A 68 -9.40 -10.00 10.19
CA TRP A 68 -10.07 -10.57 9.01
C TRP A 68 -11.39 -9.89 8.63
N SER A 69 -12.02 -9.21 9.57
CA SER A 69 -13.26 -8.45 9.41
C SER A 69 -13.03 -7.02 8.89
N ASP A 70 -11.81 -6.52 8.97
CA ASP A 70 -11.54 -5.12 8.65
C ASP A 70 -11.56 -4.88 7.15
N HIS A 71 -11.81 -3.63 6.77
CA HIS A 71 -12.00 -3.25 5.38
C HIS A 71 -10.68 -2.84 4.73
N ILE A 72 -10.48 -3.34 3.52
CA ILE A 72 -9.50 -2.87 2.56
C ILE A 72 -10.28 -2.02 1.56
N VAL A 73 -9.91 -0.76 1.41
CA VAL A 73 -10.67 0.25 0.66
C VAL A 73 -9.83 0.75 -0.51
N VAL A 74 -10.42 0.85 -1.68
CA VAL A 74 -9.79 1.41 -2.87
C VAL A 74 -9.68 2.93 -2.70
N VAL A 75 -8.46 3.46 -2.85
CA VAL A 75 -8.17 4.90 -2.83
C VAL A 75 -8.12 5.48 -4.24
N SER A 76 -7.59 4.71 -5.20
CA SER A 76 -7.43 5.15 -6.58
C SER A 76 -7.62 3.96 -7.52
N ALA A 77 -8.35 4.19 -8.63
CA ALA A 77 -8.55 3.21 -9.69
C ALA A 77 -7.23 2.83 -10.40
N PRO A 78 -7.20 1.77 -11.22
CA PRO A 78 -6.01 1.40 -11.98
C PRO A 78 -5.47 2.58 -12.79
N ALA A 79 -4.20 2.89 -12.57
CA ALA A 79 -3.46 3.92 -13.29
C ALA A 79 -2.02 3.48 -13.47
N ASP A 80 -1.29 4.11 -14.40
CA ASP A 80 0.13 3.83 -14.58
C ASP A 80 0.89 4.08 -13.28
N THR A 81 1.70 3.10 -12.87
CA THR A 81 2.45 3.21 -11.62
C THR A 81 3.53 4.28 -11.72
N SER A 82 3.77 4.98 -10.61
CA SER A 82 4.91 5.91 -10.49
C SER A 82 6.23 5.22 -10.13
N PHE A 83 6.19 3.91 -9.85
CA PHE A 83 7.36 3.11 -9.51
C PHE A 83 8.10 2.65 -10.77
N ALA A 84 9.35 2.22 -10.60
CA ALA A 84 10.23 1.86 -11.72
C ALA A 84 9.76 0.65 -12.54
N GLU A 85 8.75 -0.08 -12.05
CA GLU A 85 8.19 -1.23 -12.71
C GLU A 85 7.14 -0.82 -13.76
N SER A 86 7.10 -1.53 -14.88
CA SER A 86 6.08 -1.31 -15.90
C SER A 86 4.78 -1.98 -15.49
N GLY A 87 3.69 -1.23 -15.33
CA GLY A 87 2.38 -1.79 -15.04
C GLY A 87 1.35 -0.78 -14.54
N GLN A 88 0.16 -1.29 -14.22
CA GLN A 88 -0.90 -0.51 -13.58
C GLN A 88 -0.92 -0.77 -12.07
N GLY A 89 -0.89 0.32 -11.31
CA GLY A 89 -1.04 0.33 -9.86
C GLY A 89 -2.47 0.64 -9.46
N VAL A 90 -2.95 -0.01 -8.39
CA VAL A 90 -4.18 0.37 -7.68
C VAL A 90 -3.80 0.73 -6.25
N LYS A 91 -4.35 1.84 -5.76
CA LYS A 91 -4.07 2.28 -4.39
C LYS A 91 -5.13 1.80 -3.43
N PHE A 92 -4.70 1.28 -2.29
CA PHE A 92 -5.57 0.78 -1.22
C PHE A 92 -5.20 1.40 0.11
N THR A 93 -6.15 1.36 1.04
CA THR A 93 -5.96 1.74 2.44
C THR A 93 -6.66 0.74 3.36
N LEU A 94 -6.13 0.60 4.57
CA LEU A 94 -6.77 -0.09 5.70
C LEU A 94 -7.44 0.90 6.67
N ASN A 95 -7.35 2.20 6.39
CA ASN A 95 -7.93 3.28 7.17
C ASN A 95 -8.44 4.38 6.23
N ALA A 96 -9.71 4.24 5.83
CA ALA A 96 -10.35 5.13 4.87
C ALA A 96 -10.31 6.61 5.31
N SER A 97 -10.62 6.86 6.59
CA SER A 97 -10.64 8.22 7.15
C SER A 97 -9.26 8.88 7.10
N ALA A 98 -8.19 8.15 7.44
CA ALA A 98 -6.84 8.69 7.40
C ALA A 98 -6.32 8.91 5.97
N ALA A 99 -6.80 8.12 5.01
CA ALA A 99 -6.51 8.29 3.58
C ALA A 99 -7.42 9.33 2.88
N GLY A 100 -8.36 9.95 3.60
CA GLY A 100 -9.25 10.97 3.04
C GLY A 100 -10.28 10.43 2.03
N VAL A 101 -10.60 9.14 2.11
CA VAL A 101 -11.62 8.49 1.27
C VAL A 101 -12.79 7.99 2.14
N SER A 102 -13.98 8.01 1.58
CA SER A 102 -15.18 7.46 2.21
C SER A 102 -15.43 6.05 1.72
N GLU A 103 -15.80 5.15 2.62
CA GLU A 103 -16.26 3.82 2.26
C GLU A 103 -17.62 3.89 1.58
N GLY A 104 -17.71 3.31 0.40
CA GLY A 104 -18.91 3.19 -0.42
C GLY A 104 -19.47 1.76 -0.36
N ALA A 105 -19.53 1.11 -1.52
CA ALA A 105 -20.11 -0.22 -1.65
C ALA A 105 -19.07 -1.33 -1.44
N GLN A 106 -19.52 -2.47 -0.91
CA GLN A 106 -18.75 -3.70 -0.96
C GLN A 106 -18.72 -4.21 -2.41
N SER A 107 -17.54 -4.27 -3.04
CA SER A 107 -17.42 -4.62 -4.46
C SER A 107 -16.03 -5.16 -4.82
N ASP A 108 -15.94 -5.92 -5.90
CA ASP A 108 -14.69 -6.31 -6.57
C ASP A 108 -14.18 -5.27 -7.57
N ALA A 109 -15.01 -4.30 -7.94
CA ALA A 109 -14.63 -3.19 -8.80
C ALA A 109 -13.59 -2.29 -8.12
N LEU A 110 -12.57 -1.91 -8.88
CA LEU A 110 -11.44 -1.10 -8.43
C LEU A 110 -11.75 0.40 -8.59
N GLU A 111 -12.83 0.86 -7.98
CA GLU A 111 -13.25 2.26 -7.98
C GLU A 111 -13.06 2.87 -6.58
N PRO A 112 -12.64 4.15 -6.45
CA PRO A 112 -12.43 4.77 -5.15
C PRO A 112 -13.63 4.67 -4.22
N GLY A 113 -13.38 4.26 -2.98
CA GLY A 113 -14.40 4.03 -1.95
C GLY A 113 -14.99 2.61 -1.95
N ASN A 114 -14.85 1.84 -3.03
CA ASN A 114 -15.22 0.42 -2.98
C ASN A 114 -14.33 -0.32 -1.98
N TRP A 115 -14.91 -1.28 -1.30
CA TRP A 115 -14.21 -2.01 -0.25
C TRP A 115 -14.51 -3.49 -0.24
N GLN A 116 -13.63 -4.24 0.40
CA GLN A 116 -13.84 -5.63 0.77
C GLN A 116 -13.31 -5.86 2.18
N THR A 117 -13.88 -6.83 2.90
CA THR A 117 -13.20 -7.33 4.10
C THR A 117 -11.91 -8.04 3.69
N VAL A 118 -10.92 -8.11 4.58
CA VAL A 118 -9.72 -8.95 4.36
C VAL A 118 -10.12 -10.38 4.01
N THR A 119 -11.18 -10.91 4.63
CA THR A 119 -11.72 -12.26 4.32
C THR A 119 -12.19 -12.39 2.87
N GLU A 120 -13.01 -11.44 2.40
CA GLU A 120 -13.56 -11.49 1.04
C GLU A 120 -12.48 -11.33 -0.01
N ALA A 121 -11.59 -10.35 0.17
CA ALA A 121 -10.50 -10.09 -0.75
C ALA A 121 -9.49 -11.25 -0.80
N ASN A 122 -9.36 -12.04 0.27
CA ASN A 122 -8.48 -13.20 0.30
C ASN A 122 -9.03 -14.40 -0.50
N ARG A 123 -10.30 -14.34 -0.93
CA ARG A 123 -10.95 -15.47 -1.60
C ARG A 123 -10.28 -15.74 -2.95
N GLY A 124 -9.67 -16.93 -3.05
CA GLY A 124 -9.05 -17.40 -4.29
C GLY A 124 -7.59 -16.95 -4.48
N CYS A 125 -7.01 -16.17 -3.56
CA CYS A 125 -5.62 -15.74 -3.68
C CYS A 125 -4.60 -16.89 -3.69
N ILE A 126 -4.93 -18.01 -3.03
CA ILE A 126 -4.08 -19.22 -3.05
C ILE A 126 -3.94 -19.84 -4.45
N ASN A 127 -4.92 -19.62 -5.33
CA ASN A 127 -4.90 -20.18 -6.68
C ASN A 127 -4.08 -19.33 -7.66
N ILE A 128 -3.66 -18.12 -7.25
CA ILE A 128 -2.87 -17.22 -8.09
C ILE A 128 -1.40 -17.67 -8.14
N ASP A 129 -0.82 -18.03 -6.99
CA ASP A 129 0.56 -18.53 -6.91
C ASP A 129 0.69 -19.98 -7.36
N ASN A 130 -0.41 -20.74 -7.29
CA ASN A 130 -0.47 -22.14 -7.66
C ASN A 130 -1.75 -22.38 -8.47
N PRO A 131 -1.77 -22.00 -9.76
CA PRO A 131 -2.91 -22.25 -10.63
C PRO A 131 -3.14 -23.76 -10.67
N ARG A 132 -4.26 -24.18 -10.08
CA ARG A 132 -4.76 -25.54 -10.27
C ARG A 132 -5.28 -25.60 -11.70
N ASP A 133 -4.57 -26.32 -12.56
CA ASP A 133 -5.01 -26.62 -13.92
C ASP A 133 -6.49 -27.06 -13.89
N ASN A 134 -7.36 -26.23 -14.48
CA ASN A 134 -8.75 -26.57 -14.79
C ASN A 134 -8.88 -26.74 -16.29
#